data_AF-A0A2M9PEJ1-F1
#
_entry.id   AF-A0A2M9PEJ1-F1
#
_cell.length_a   1.000
_cell.length_b   1.000
_cell.length_c   1.000
_cell.angle_alpha   90.00
_cell.angle_beta   90.00
_cell.angle_gamma   90.00
#
_symmetry.space_group_name_H-M   'P 1'
#
loop_
_entity.id
_entity.type
_entity.pdbx_description
1 polymer ?
#
loop_
_entity_poly.entity_id
_entity_poly.type
_entity_poly.pdbx_seq_one_letter_code
_entity_poly.pdbx_strand_id
1 'polypeptide(L)' 'MLTLQDAPAAPGQDLNADPRSVAAWIARFLQARGIDRIFGLQGGHIQPIWDHCARLGIRIVDVRHEGAAVHMAHAHA' A
#
# COMPACT_ATOMS: atom_id res chain seq x y z
N MET A 1 17.95 -17.48 20.40
CA MET A 1 18.80 -16.74 19.45
C MET A 1 17.95 -15.59 18.92
N LEU A 2 18.15 -14.37 19.44
CA LEU A 2 17.42 -13.18 18.99
C LEU A 2 17.89 -12.88 17.56
N THR A 3 16.98 -12.88 16.58
CA THR A 3 17.39 -12.48 15.22
C THR A 3 17.54 -10.96 15.21
N LEU A 4 18.43 -10.41 14.38
CA LEU A 4 18.60 -8.95 14.19
C LEU A 4 17.30 -8.21 13.78
N GLN A 5 16.22 -8.97 13.55
CA GLN A 5 14.92 -8.54 13.09
C GLN A 5 13.93 -8.25 14.22
N ASP A 6 14.22 -8.65 15.46
CA ASP A 6 13.36 -8.50 16.65
C ASP A 6 13.75 -7.29 17.53
N ALA A 7 14.76 -6.51 17.12
CA ALA A 7 15.16 -5.32 17.85
C ALA A 7 14.06 -4.24 17.76
N PRO A 8 13.71 -3.56 18.87
CA PRO A 8 12.72 -2.50 18.83
C PRO A 8 13.17 -1.39 17.88
N ALA A 9 12.18 -0.78 17.21
CA ALA A 9 12.43 0.29 16.26
C ALA A 9 13.25 1.43 16.90
N ALA A 10 14.25 1.92 16.18
CA ALA A 10 15.06 3.04 16.66
C ALA A 10 14.17 4.31 16.79
N PRO A 11 14.45 5.20 17.76
CA PRO A 11 13.74 6.48 17.86
C PRO A 11 13.81 7.26 16.53
N GLY A 12 12.65 7.69 16.02
CA GLY A 12 12.55 8.39 14.73
C GLY A 12 12.48 7.47 13.50
N GLN A 13 12.43 6.15 13.68
CA GLN A 13 12.21 5.21 12.58
C GLN A 13 10.75 5.28 12.10
N ASP A 14 10.56 5.64 10.84
CA ASP A 14 9.25 5.54 10.19
C ASP A 14 8.93 4.06 9.86
N LEU A 15 8.06 3.46 10.65
CA LEU A 15 7.62 2.08 10.47
C LEU A 15 6.81 1.88 9.19
N ASN A 16 6.21 2.94 8.65
CA ASN A 16 5.42 2.87 7.43
C ASN A 16 6.29 2.66 6.20
N ALA A 17 7.53 3.16 6.23
CA ALA A 17 8.50 2.97 5.17
C ALA A 17 9.21 1.60 5.23
N ASP A 18 9.07 0.82 6.32
CA ASP A 18 9.74 -0.48 6.47
C ASP A 18 9.31 -1.44 5.33
N PRO A 19 10.26 -1.99 4.55
CA PRO A 19 9.97 -3.00 3.52
C PRO A 19 9.27 -4.27 4.05
N ARG A 20 9.34 -4.52 5.37
CA ARG A 20 8.69 -5.65 6.05
C ARG A 20 7.37 -5.27 6.72
N SER A 21 6.94 -4.01 6.62
CA SER A 21 5.62 -3.56 7.10
C SER A 21 4.49 -4.31 6.39
N VAL A 22 3.32 -4.36 7.03
CA VAL A 22 2.11 -4.94 6.44
C VAL A 22 1.74 -4.23 5.12
N ALA A 23 1.92 -2.91 5.07
CA ALA A 23 1.67 -2.13 3.86
C ALA A 23 2.55 -2.56 2.67
N ALA A 24 3.85 -2.79 2.93
CA ALA A 24 4.76 -3.29 1.92
C ALA A 24 4.39 -4.71 1.44
N TRP A 25 3.91 -5.57 2.34
CA TRP A 25 3.40 -6.90 1.98
C TRP A 25 2.14 -6.84 1.12
N ILE A 26 1.21 -5.92 1.42
CA ILE A 26 0.01 -5.70 0.60
C ILE A 26 0.41 -5.28 -0.83
N ALA A 27 1.31 -4.30 -0.97
CA ALA A 27 1.74 -3.82 -2.29
C ALA A 27 2.44 -4.93 -3.10
N ARG A 28 3.32 -5.71 -2.48
CA ARG A 28 3.96 -6.88 -3.14
C ARG A 28 2.96 -7.95 -3.54
N PHE A 29 1.97 -8.22 -2.70
CA PHE A 29 0.92 -9.18 -3.01
C PHE A 29 0.12 -8.73 -4.24
N LEU A 30 -0.28 -7.46 -4.31
CA LEU A 30 -0.99 -6.90 -5.46
C LEU A 30 -0.14 -7.00 -6.74
N GLN A 31 1.13 -6.59 -6.68
CA GLN A 31 2.05 -6.69 -7.82
C GLN A 31 2.21 -8.14 -8.30
N ALA A 32 2.40 -9.09 -7.38
CA ALA A 32 2.56 -10.52 -7.71
C ALA A 32 1.29 -11.12 -8.35
N ARG A 33 0.11 -10.54 -8.10
CA ARG A 33 -1.16 -10.89 -8.74
C ARG A 33 -1.36 -10.22 -10.10
N GLY A 34 -0.41 -9.40 -10.56
CA GLY A 34 -0.49 -8.68 -11.83
C GLY A 34 -1.37 -7.43 -11.78
N ILE A 35 -1.70 -6.92 -10.59
CA ILE A 35 -2.47 -5.68 -10.45
C ILE A 35 -1.58 -4.48 -10.78
N ASP A 36 -2.00 -3.68 -11.74
CA ASP A 36 -1.28 -2.49 -12.23
C ASP A 36 -1.96 -1.17 -11.86
N ARG A 37 -3.16 -1.23 -11.25
CA ARG A 37 -3.96 -0.07 -10.84
C ARG A 37 -4.84 -0.35 -9.63
N ILE A 38 -4.95 0.63 -8.74
CA ILE A 38 -5.95 0.69 -7.66
C ILE A 38 -6.81 1.96 -7.75
N PHE A 39 -8.06 1.86 -7.30
CA PHE A 39 -9.01 2.96 -7.19
C PHE A 39 -9.40 3.13 -5.72
N GLY A 40 -9.44 4.35 -5.21
CA GLY A 40 -9.83 4.58 -3.81
C GLY A 40 -9.81 6.06 -3.44
N LEU A 41 -10.33 6.39 -2.26
CA LEU A 41 -10.21 7.72 -1.68
C LEU A 41 -9.01 7.74 -0.72
N GLN A 42 -8.11 8.70 -0.89
CA GLN A 42 -6.95 8.84 -0.01
C GLN A 42 -7.36 9.17 1.43
N GLY A 43 -6.66 8.56 2.39
CA GLY A 43 -6.72 8.93 3.81
C GLY A 43 -5.41 8.59 4.52
N GLY A 44 -5.07 9.34 5.58
CA GLY A 44 -3.78 9.22 6.28
C GLY A 44 -3.46 7.80 6.79
N HIS A 45 -4.48 7.02 7.17
CA HIS A 45 -4.30 5.65 7.65
C HIS A 45 -3.84 4.66 6.57
N ILE A 46 -4.22 4.89 5.31
CA ILE A 46 -3.89 3.99 4.19
C ILE A 46 -2.71 4.51 3.34
N GLN A 47 -2.19 5.70 3.65
CA GLN A 47 -1.04 6.29 2.97
C GLN A 47 0.15 5.32 2.83
N PRO A 48 0.53 4.52 3.85
CA PRO A 48 1.66 3.60 3.71
C PRO A 48 1.45 2.57 2.58
N ILE A 49 0.22 2.09 2.40
CA ILE A 49 -0.11 1.13 1.33
C ILE A 49 0.04 1.82 -0.04
N TRP A 50 -0.49 3.04 -0.16
CA TRP A 50 -0.39 3.83 -1.40
C TRP A 50 1.07 4.11 -1.76
N ASP A 51 1.90 4.50 -0.80
CA ASP A 51 3.31 4.76 -1.03
C ASP A 51 4.05 3.53 -1.53
N HIS A 52 3.82 2.36 -0.92
CA HIS A 52 4.44 1.11 -1.39
C HIS A 52 3.90 0.67 -2.74
N CYS A 53 2.60 0.80 -3.01
CA CYS A 53 2.02 0.54 -4.33
C CYS A 53 2.65 1.43 -5.41
N ALA A 54 2.75 2.74 -5.16
CA ALA A 54 3.33 3.70 -6.09
C ALA A 54 4.81 3.41 -6.37
N ARG A 55 5.61 3.05 -5.34
CA ARG A 55 7.01 2.63 -5.51
C ARG A 55 7.16 1.39 -6.40
N LEU A 56 6.18 0.49 -6.38
CA LEU A 56 6.13 -0.71 -7.23
C LEU A 56 5.53 -0.45 -8.62
N GLY A 57 5.18 0.81 -8.94
CA GLY A 57 4.62 1.20 -10.23
C GLY A 57 3.11 0.92 -10.38
N ILE A 58 2.42 0.54 -9.31
CA ILE A 58 0.96 0.38 -9.32
C ILE A 58 0.34 1.77 -9.37
N ARG A 59 -0.49 2.01 -10.39
CA ARG A 59 -1.14 3.30 -10.60
C ARG A 59 -2.24 3.52 -9.58
N ILE A 60 -2.35 4.73 -9.07
CA ILE A 60 -3.36 5.09 -8.07
C ILE A 60 -4.31 6.09 -8.70
N VAL A 61 -5.60 5.77 -8.66
CA VAL A 61 -6.67 6.68 -9.05
C VAL A 61 -7.39 7.12 -7.78
N ASP A 62 -7.02 8.30 -7.30
CA ASP A 62 -7.68 8.97 -6.17
C ASP A 62 -9.03 9.54 -6.61
N VAL A 63 -10.08 9.26 -5.85
CA VAL A 63 -11.44 9.73 -6.13
C VAL A 63 -11.91 10.76 -5.11
N ARG A 64 -13.17 11.19 -5.19
CA ARG A 64 -13.82 12.05 -4.17
C ARG A 64 -14.96 11.36 -3.44
N HIS A 65 -15.27 10.12 -3.83
CA HIS A 65 -16.31 9.31 -3.24
C HIS A 65 -15.97 7.83 -3.45
N GLU A 66 -15.87 7.06 -2.38
CA GLU A 66 -15.44 5.66 -2.39
C GLU A 66 -16.35 4.79 -3.26
N GLY A 67 -17.66 5.07 -3.28
CA GLY A 67 -18.59 4.39 -4.19
C GLY A 67 -18.23 4.57 -5.68
N ALA A 68 -17.66 5.70 -6.08
CA ALA A 68 -17.18 5.89 -7.45
C ALA A 68 -15.98 4.97 -7.74
N ALA A 69 -15.06 4.82 -6.78
CA ALA A 69 -13.94 3.89 -6.91
C ALA A 69 -14.41 2.44 -7.12
N VAL A 70 -15.48 2.02 -6.43
CA VAL A 70 -16.07 0.68 -6.63
C VAL A 70 -16.61 0.51 -8.06
N HIS A 71 -17.36 1.48 -8.57
CA HIS A 71 -17.87 1.43 -9.94
C HIS A 71 -16.74 1.44 -10.99
N MET A 72 -15.69 2.23 -10.77
CA MET A 72 -14.51 2.26 -11.64
C MET A 72 -13.76 0.93 -11.64
N ALA A 73 -13.58 0.31 -10.46
CA ALA A 73 -12.94 -0.99 -10.34
C ALA A 73 -13.75 -2.09 -11.04
N HIS A 74 -15.08 -2.08 -10.88
CA HIS A 74 -15.97 -3.04 -11.54
C HIS A 74 -15.92 -2.88 -13.08
N ALA A 75 -15.98 -1.65 -13.59
CA ALA A 75 -15.87 -1.40 -15.02
C ALA A 75 -14.50 -1.76 -15.62
N HIS A 76 -13.45 -1.85 -14.80
CA HIS A 76 -12.10 -2.19 -15.23
C HIS A 76 -11.80 -3.70 -15.24
N ALA A 77 -12.57 -4.50 -14.50
CA ALA A 77 -12.40 -5.96 -14.36
C ALA A 77 -12.76 -6.71 -15.65
#